data_AF-A0A2E2C3W6-F1
#
_entry.id   AF-A0A2E2C3W6-F1
#
_cell.length_a   1.000
_cell.length_b   1.000
_cell.length_c   1.000
_cell.angle_alpha   90.00
_cell.angle_beta   90.00
_cell.angle_gamma   90.00
#
_symmetry.space_group_name_H-M   'P 1'
#
loop_
_entity.id
_entity.type
_entity.pdbx_description
1 polymer ?
#
loop_
_entity_poly.entity_id
_entity_poly.type
_entity_poly.pdbx_seq_one_letter_code
_entity_poly.pdbx_strand_id
1 'polypeptide(L)'
;MNTPYRIAFYSCLLIFIFPLFGHSFLAADPEKQSTDTKKEKPKSDPATIPLEKAKAAFQSRDVNQDGRVTEQEFISSFPQERHAAAGRDFLLFNRDGDDALSFTEYCSIPGLVPQSLRSPISHPLTPLIKQRLSVIENHWKSWDADGNDRLSPEELKNAKINEQIPGLPPVVLKDWDRDADGLVSREDCRQVLEACYGLRRLDGQPLYLPSGQIVYWWHFKNLDRDHNDQLNLEEYLSYYGRYGESQAKQKFEAGDSDQNQTISLREWAKMPGLLLDPIAVFQKMDLNLDGYLDRDELFDQTAKWLKPLTDYTFPGFDLDQDGKLSLDEYRMTLPANKLENWDVTSVDADHDGR
;
A
#
# COMPACT_ATOMS: atom_id res chain seq x y z
N MET A 1 14.89 -1.05 -29.93
CA MET A 1 15.93 -0.98 -28.89
C MET A 1 15.40 -0.12 -27.77
N ASN A 2 14.64 -0.72 -26.85
CA ASN A 2 14.14 -0.08 -25.64
C ASN A 2 14.62 -0.90 -24.44
N THR A 3 15.00 -0.19 -23.41
CA THR A 3 16.03 -0.47 -22.41
C THR A 3 15.63 -1.49 -21.34
N PRO A 4 16.55 -2.36 -20.87
CA PRO A 4 16.38 -3.19 -19.66
C PRO A 4 16.44 -2.42 -18.32
N TYR A 5 16.62 -1.10 -18.34
CA TYR A 5 16.83 -0.27 -17.14
C TYR A 5 15.63 -0.17 -16.19
N ARG A 6 14.39 -0.32 -16.67
CA ARG A 6 13.18 -0.20 -15.82
C ARG A 6 13.05 -1.34 -14.81
N ILE A 7 13.58 -2.52 -15.12
CA ILE A 7 13.52 -3.69 -14.23
C ILE A 7 14.53 -3.54 -13.09
N ALA A 8 15.73 -3.02 -13.36
CA ALA A 8 16.78 -2.82 -12.36
C ALA A 8 16.44 -1.77 -11.27
N PHE A 9 15.53 -0.83 -11.55
CA PHE A 9 15.15 0.22 -10.59
C PHE A 9 14.41 -0.34 -9.36
N TYR A 10 13.67 -1.44 -9.50
CA TYR A 10 12.84 -2.00 -8.43
C TYR A 10 13.52 -3.14 -7.64
N SER A 11 14.76 -3.52 -7.97
CA SER A 11 15.41 -4.73 -7.41
C SER A 11 16.42 -4.49 -6.28
N CYS A 12 16.76 -3.24 -5.92
CA CYS A 12 18.00 -2.97 -5.17
C CYS A 12 17.88 -2.47 -3.71
N LEU A 13 16.73 -2.49 -3.02
CA LEU A 13 16.59 -1.72 -1.77
C LEU A 13 16.05 -2.41 -0.51
N LEU A 14 16.34 -3.69 -0.29
CA LEU A 14 15.86 -4.43 0.90
C LEU A 14 16.95 -5.05 1.78
N ILE A 15 18.10 -4.39 1.96
CA ILE A 15 19.08 -4.84 2.97
C ILE A 15 19.53 -3.65 3.84
N PHE A 16 19.43 -3.86 5.15
CA PHE A 16 19.88 -3.04 6.29
C PHE A 16 18.87 -2.05 6.90
N ILE A 17 18.15 -2.52 7.94
CA ILE A 17 17.47 -1.66 8.93
C ILE A 17 17.77 -2.23 10.34
N PHE A 18 18.38 -1.42 11.20
CA PHE A 18 18.45 -1.61 12.65
C PHE A 18 18.06 -0.27 13.31
N PRO A 19 17.08 -0.21 14.22
CA PRO A 19 16.73 1.02 14.92
C PRO A 19 17.17 1.03 16.40
N LEU A 20 17.46 2.21 16.94
CA LEU A 20 17.54 2.49 18.37
C LEU A 20 16.64 3.69 18.71
N PHE A 21 15.83 3.50 19.75
CA PHE A 21 14.70 4.32 20.23
C PHE A 21 15.10 5.60 20.99
N GLY A 22 14.14 6.54 21.14
CA GLY A 22 14.21 7.59 22.17
C GLY A 22 13.22 8.76 22.13
N HIS A 23 11.94 8.52 22.47
CA HIS A 23 11.00 9.29 23.34
C HIS A 23 10.68 10.81 23.18
N SER A 24 9.36 11.05 23.00
CA SER A 24 8.41 11.95 23.71
C SER A 24 8.56 13.49 23.75
N PHE A 25 7.49 14.23 23.39
CA PHE A 25 6.59 14.95 24.36
C PHE A 25 5.47 15.83 23.70
N LEU A 26 4.25 15.67 24.25
CA LEU A 26 3.08 16.56 24.51
C LEU A 26 2.68 17.80 23.67
N ALA A 27 1.44 17.72 23.16
CA ALA A 27 0.23 18.56 23.40
C ALA A 27 0.24 20.10 23.24
N ALA A 28 -0.72 20.62 22.46
CA ALA A 28 -1.88 21.39 22.95
C ALA A 28 -2.75 21.93 21.79
N ASP A 29 -4.06 21.67 21.89
CA ASP A 29 -5.17 22.39 21.23
C ASP A 29 -5.44 23.69 22.04
N PRO A 30 -6.12 24.75 21.50
CA PRO A 30 -7.58 24.69 21.49
C PRO A 30 -8.35 25.55 20.45
N GLU A 31 -9.64 25.20 20.34
CA GLU A 31 -10.83 26.08 20.25
C GLU A 31 -11.36 26.59 18.90
N LYS A 32 -12.42 25.88 18.45
CA LYS A 32 -13.79 26.34 18.16
C LYS A 32 -14.02 27.78 17.66
N GLN A 33 -14.63 27.89 16.48
CA GLN A 33 -15.74 28.82 16.27
C GLN A 33 -16.82 28.26 15.33
N SER A 34 -18.05 28.34 15.82
CA SER A 34 -19.31 27.98 15.17
C SER A 34 -19.80 29.12 14.28
N THR A 35 -20.30 28.80 13.09
CA THR A 35 -21.33 29.62 12.44
C THR A 35 -22.37 28.74 11.75
N ASP A 36 -23.61 29.02 12.15
CA ASP A 36 -24.89 28.46 11.77
C ASP A 36 -25.28 28.85 10.34
N THR A 37 -25.72 27.91 9.50
CA THR A 37 -26.57 28.24 8.34
C THR A 37 -27.41 27.04 7.89
N LYS A 38 -28.73 27.14 8.11
CA LYS A 38 -29.77 26.31 7.47
C LYS A 38 -29.84 26.60 5.97
N LYS A 39 -29.76 25.57 5.11
CA LYS A 39 -30.87 25.08 4.26
C LYS A 39 -30.41 24.08 3.18
N GLU A 40 -31.40 23.28 2.79
CA GLU A 40 -31.50 22.36 1.64
C GLU A 40 -30.89 20.97 1.80
N LYS A 41 -31.77 19.95 1.83
CA LYS A 41 -31.41 18.53 1.70
C LYS A 41 -30.95 18.29 0.26
N PRO A 42 -29.67 18.00 0.01
CA PRO A 42 -29.22 17.55 -1.31
C PRO A 42 -29.71 16.12 -1.51
N LYS A 43 -30.07 15.76 -2.74
CA LYS A 43 -30.19 14.35 -3.14
C LYS A 43 -28.84 13.71 -2.87
N SER A 44 -28.79 12.81 -1.89
CA SER A 44 -27.56 12.18 -1.42
C SER A 44 -26.87 11.44 -2.56
N ASP A 45 -25.59 11.72 -2.78
CA ASP A 45 -24.75 10.98 -3.72
C ASP A 45 -24.78 9.49 -3.39
N PRO A 46 -24.61 8.59 -4.38
CA PRO A 46 -24.57 7.15 -4.16
C PRO A 46 -23.49 6.71 -3.15
N ALA A 47 -22.46 7.54 -2.92
CA ALA A 47 -21.43 7.33 -1.90
C ALA A 47 -21.81 7.85 -0.49
N THR A 48 -22.78 8.76 -0.37
CA THR A 48 -23.20 9.34 0.91
C THR A 48 -23.98 8.33 1.76
N ILE A 49 -24.82 7.49 1.14
CA ILE A 49 -25.64 6.50 1.85
C ILE A 49 -24.77 5.43 2.54
N PRO A 50 -23.75 4.83 1.88
CA PRO A 50 -22.82 3.92 2.53
C PRO A 50 -22.06 4.54 3.71
N LEU A 51 -21.62 5.81 3.58
CA LEU A 51 -20.84 6.47 4.63
C LEU A 51 -21.68 6.76 5.86
N GLU A 52 -22.91 7.25 5.68
CA GLU A 52 -23.83 7.49 6.81
C GLU A 52 -24.20 6.19 7.51
N LYS A 53 -24.32 5.06 6.78
CA LYS A 53 -24.48 3.74 7.40
C LYS A 53 -23.25 3.32 8.23
N ALA A 54 -22.04 3.56 7.71
CA ALA A 54 -20.81 3.26 8.44
C ALA A 54 -20.70 4.09 9.73
N LYS A 55 -21.00 5.40 9.66
CA LYS A 55 -21.06 6.28 10.84
C LYS A 55 -22.12 5.84 11.84
N ALA A 56 -23.33 5.54 11.39
CA ALA A 56 -24.39 5.07 12.28
C ALA A 56 -24.01 3.75 12.96
N ALA A 57 -23.35 2.83 12.25
CA ALA A 57 -22.84 1.60 12.82
C ALA A 57 -21.74 1.86 13.87
N PHE A 58 -20.81 2.78 13.61
CA PHE A 58 -19.80 3.19 14.59
C PHE A 58 -20.44 3.80 15.85
N GLN A 59 -21.33 4.79 15.67
CA GLN A 59 -22.06 5.45 16.75
C GLN A 59 -22.94 4.49 17.56
N SER A 60 -23.48 3.43 16.94
CA SER A 60 -24.24 2.42 17.68
C SER A 60 -23.39 1.56 18.62
N ARG A 61 -22.07 1.59 18.45
CA ARG A 61 -21.09 0.86 19.29
C ARG A 61 -20.44 1.75 20.34
N ASP A 62 -20.31 3.04 20.05
CA ASP A 62 -19.88 4.06 20.99
C ASP A 62 -21.00 4.29 22.03
N VAL A 63 -21.00 3.48 23.09
CA VAL A 63 -22.10 3.43 24.08
C VAL A 63 -22.08 4.68 24.96
N ASN A 64 -20.87 5.14 25.31
CA ASN A 64 -20.68 6.32 26.14
C ASN A 64 -20.73 7.65 25.36
N GLN A 65 -20.78 7.59 24.01
CA GLN A 65 -20.86 8.72 23.08
C GLN A 65 -19.65 9.67 23.16
N ASP A 66 -18.46 9.14 23.43
CA ASP A 66 -17.23 9.93 23.51
C ASP A 66 -16.54 10.11 22.15
N GLY A 67 -17.09 9.50 21.09
CA GLY A 67 -16.57 9.54 19.74
C GLY A 67 -15.51 8.48 19.44
N ARG A 68 -15.29 7.55 20.37
CA ARG A 68 -14.36 6.42 20.27
C ARG A 68 -15.10 5.13 20.60
N VAL A 69 -14.53 3.99 20.19
CA VAL A 69 -15.11 2.68 20.52
C VAL A 69 -14.04 1.85 21.22
N THR A 70 -14.22 1.59 22.51
CA THR A 70 -13.31 0.74 23.30
C THR A 70 -13.37 -0.73 22.85
N GLU A 71 -12.38 -1.53 23.25
CA GLU A 71 -12.36 -2.97 22.95
C GLU A 71 -13.64 -3.68 23.41
N GLN A 72 -14.07 -3.39 24.64
CA GLN A 72 -15.25 -4.01 25.22
C GLN A 72 -16.52 -3.67 24.42
N GLU A 73 -16.68 -2.41 24.04
CA GLU A 73 -17.80 -1.94 23.21
C GLU A 73 -17.78 -2.59 21.83
N PHE A 74 -16.59 -2.67 21.22
CA PHE A 74 -16.40 -3.29 19.92
C PHE A 74 -16.78 -4.76 19.95
N ILE A 75 -16.22 -5.55 20.87
CA ILE A 75 -16.47 -6.99 21.00
C ILE A 75 -17.93 -7.27 21.34
N SER A 76 -18.50 -6.54 22.29
CA SER A 76 -19.89 -6.73 22.74
C SER A 76 -20.92 -6.45 21.65
N SER A 77 -20.54 -5.72 20.59
CA SER A 77 -21.40 -5.46 19.43
C SER A 77 -21.58 -6.66 18.50
N PHE A 78 -20.79 -7.74 18.68
CA PHE A 78 -20.86 -8.95 17.88
C PHE A 78 -21.51 -10.13 18.64
N PRO A 79 -22.06 -11.12 17.91
CA PRO A 79 -22.42 -12.40 18.50
C PRO A 79 -21.22 -13.08 19.18
N GLN A 80 -21.48 -13.88 20.21
CA GLN A 80 -20.45 -14.51 21.04
C GLN A 80 -19.43 -15.32 20.22
N GLU A 81 -19.87 -15.97 19.13
CA GLU A 81 -19.00 -16.77 18.26
C GLU A 81 -17.96 -15.93 17.51
N ARG A 82 -18.18 -14.61 17.42
CA ARG A 82 -17.27 -13.66 16.76
C ARG A 82 -16.43 -12.84 17.73
N HIS A 83 -16.58 -13.02 19.05
CA HIS A 83 -15.88 -12.20 20.05
C HIS A 83 -14.36 -12.29 19.90
N ALA A 84 -13.80 -13.48 19.72
CA ALA A 84 -12.36 -13.66 19.52
C ALA A 84 -11.86 -12.93 18.27
N ALA A 85 -12.57 -13.09 17.13
CA ALA A 85 -12.19 -12.42 15.88
C ALA A 85 -12.35 -10.89 15.96
N ALA A 86 -13.32 -10.41 16.74
CA ALA A 86 -13.49 -8.99 17.01
C ALA A 86 -12.37 -8.44 17.90
N GLY A 87 -11.94 -9.18 18.94
CA GLY A 87 -10.78 -8.78 19.76
C GLY A 87 -9.50 -8.68 18.93
N ARG A 88 -9.27 -9.69 18.06
CA ARG A 88 -8.20 -9.69 17.07
C ARG A 88 -8.26 -8.48 16.14
N ASP A 89 -9.43 -8.19 15.56
CA ASP A 89 -9.62 -7.02 14.69
C ASP A 89 -9.41 -5.71 15.46
N PHE A 90 -9.82 -5.62 16.73
CA PHE A 90 -9.54 -4.45 17.55
C PHE A 90 -8.02 -4.23 17.69
N LEU A 91 -7.28 -5.28 18.07
CA LEU A 91 -5.83 -5.23 18.24
C LEU A 91 -5.09 -4.83 16.97
N LEU A 92 -5.50 -5.35 15.81
CA LEU A 92 -4.84 -5.05 14.53
C LEU A 92 -5.02 -3.59 14.07
N PHE A 93 -6.13 -2.96 14.45
CA PHE A 93 -6.54 -1.67 13.89
C PHE A 93 -6.58 -0.51 14.89
N ASN A 94 -6.39 -0.76 16.19
CA ASN A 94 -5.98 0.26 17.17
C ASN A 94 -4.50 0.62 16.93
N ARG A 95 -4.24 1.43 15.91
CA ARG A 95 -2.91 1.66 15.33
C ARG A 95 -2.13 2.72 16.08
N ASP A 96 -2.81 3.69 16.69
CA ASP A 96 -2.15 4.66 17.56
C ASP A 96 -1.96 4.14 19.00
N GLY A 97 -2.61 3.02 19.35
CA GLY A 97 -2.44 2.33 20.61
C GLY A 97 -3.12 3.04 21.78
N ASP A 98 -4.19 3.81 21.51
CA ASP A 98 -4.88 4.60 22.52
C ASP A 98 -6.04 3.88 23.24
N ASP A 99 -6.03 2.54 23.16
CA ASP A 99 -7.02 1.61 23.69
C ASP A 99 -8.47 1.86 23.22
N ALA A 100 -8.65 2.58 22.11
CA ALA A 100 -9.94 2.76 21.46
C ALA A 100 -9.79 2.83 19.94
N LEU A 101 -10.86 2.49 19.21
CA LEU A 101 -10.93 2.71 17.77
C LEU A 101 -11.50 4.09 17.50
N SER A 102 -10.72 4.93 16.83
CA SER A 102 -11.26 6.09 16.13
C SER A 102 -12.15 5.66 14.95
N PHE A 103 -13.00 6.56 14.45
CA PHE A 103 -13.81 6.27 13.25
C PHE A 103 -12.95 5.90 12.04
N THR A 104 -11.75 6.51 11.92
CA THR A 104 -10.79 6.22 10.86
C THR A 104 -10.28 4.79 10.96
N GLU A 105 -9.85 4.36 12.14
CA GLU A 105 -9.36 3.00 12.38
C GLU A 105 -10.45 1.96 12.20
N TYR A 106 -11.64 2.20 12.75
CA TYR A 106 -12.82 1.35 12.52
C TYR A 106 -13.11 1.16 11.02
N CYS A 107 -13.01 2.24 10.22
CA CYS A 107 -13.22 2.15 8.77
C CYS A 107 -12.06 1.49 8.03
N SER A 108 -10.90 1.24 8.65
CA SER A 108 -9.80 0.52 8.01
C SER A 108 -9.95 -1.01 8.08
N ILE A 109 -10.82 -1.52 8.97
CA ILE A 109 -11.06 -2.95 9.20
C ILE A 109 -11.76 -3.60 7.98
N PRO A 110 -11.14 -4.59 7.30
CA PRO A 110 -11.78 -5.32 6.22
C PRO A 110 -13.04 -6.05 6.68
N GLY A 111 -14.08 -6.03 5.84
CA GLY A 111 -15.34 -6.70 6.11
C GLY A 111 -16.33 -5.92 7.00
N LEU A 112 -15.88 -4.85 7.67
CA LEU A 112 -16.77 -3.98 8.46
C LEU A 112 -17.41 -2.86 7.65
N VAL A 113 -16.67 -2.28 6.71
CA VAL A 113 -17.17 -1.26 5.78
C VAL A 113 -16.98 -1.70 4.33
N PRO A 114 -17.79 -1.19 3.39
CA PRO A 114 -17.53 -1.37 1.97
C PRO A 114 -16.12 -0.93 1.60
N GLN A 115 -15.48 -1.66 0.68
CA GLN A 115 -14.11 -1.42 0.24
C GLN A 115 -13.86 0.03 -0.21
N SER A 116 -14.84 0.66 -0.87
CA SER A 116 -14.76 2.06 -1.32
C SER A 116 -14.74 3.09 -0.19
N LEU A 117 -15.11 2.69 1.03
CA LEU A 117 -15.08 3.53 2.23
C LEU A 117 -13.93 3.18 3.17
N ARG A 118 -13.06 2.24 2.79
CA ARG A 118 -11.99 1.80 3.67
C ARG A 118 -11.02 2.95 3.89
N SER A 119 -10.85 3.34 5.15
CA SER A 119 -9.92 4.39 5.54
C SER A 119 -8.46 4.01 5.25
N PRO A 120 -7.57 5.00 5.06
CA PRO A 120 -6.17 4.74 4.86
C PRO A 120 -5.52 3.99 6.03
N ILE A 121 -4.66 3.02 5.72
CA ILE A 121 -3.76 2.37 6.68
C ILE A 121 -2.31 2.66 6.30
N SER A 122 -1.48 3.02 7.29
CA SER A 122 -0.07 3.31 7.04
C SER A 122 0.66 2.10 6.45
N HIS A 123 1.62 2.34 5.56
CA HIS A 123 2.46 1.28 5.02
C HIS A 123 3.65 1.03 5.97
N PRO A 124 4.11 -0.21 6.18
CA PRO A 124 5.25 -0.52 7.04
C PRO A 124 6.54 0.21 6.64
N LEU A 125 6.70 0.55 5.36
CA LEU A 125 7.83 1.34 4.82
C LEU A 125 7.70 2.85 4.98
N THR A 126 6.55 3.37 5.43
CA THR A 126 6.35 4.82 5.60
C THR A 126 7.39 5.45 6.53
N PRO A 127 7.75 4.87 7.70
CA PRO A 127 8.82 5.39 8.55
C PRO A 127 10.17 5.47 7.83
N LEU A 128 10.52 4.45 7.04
CA LEU A 128 11.77 4.41 6.29
C LEU A 128 11.82 5.48 5.21
N ILE A 129 10.72 5.68 4.46
CA ILE A 129 10.60 6.75 3.47
C ILE A 129 10.75 8.11 4.14
N LYS A 130 10.08 8.34 5.28
CA LYS A 130 10.23 9.59 6.07
C LYS A 130 11.68 9.80 6.51
N GLN A 131 12.37 8.74 6.93
CA GLN A 131 13.79 8.80 7.28
C GLN A 131 14.65 9.23 6.08
N ARG A 132 14.42 8.65 4.89
CA ARG A 132 15.16 9.03 3.66
C ARG A 132 14.85 10.45 3.22
N LEU A 133 13.59 10.88 3.30
CA LEU A 133 13.18 12.25 3.03
C LEU A 133 13.83 13.25 4.01
N SER A 134 14.00 12.88 5.28
CA SER A 134 14.71 13.75 6.23
C SER A 134 16.18 13.96 5.86
N VAL A 135 16.85 12.98 5.26
CA VAL A 135 18.22 13.15 4.74
C VAL A 135 18.25 14.19 3.61
N ILE A 136 17.27 14.14 2.70
CA ILE A 136 17.10 15.14 1.63
C ILE A 136 16.84 16.52 2.23
N GLU A 137 15.89 16.62 3.17
CA GLU A 137 15.52 17.89 3.81
C GLU A 137 16.71 18.56 4.50
N ASN A 138 17.51 17.78 5.22
CA ASN A 138 18.67 18.29 5.96
C ASN A 138 19.73 18.94 5.05
N HIS A 139 19.80 18.53 3.79
CA HIS A 139 20.76 19.05 2.81
C HIS A 139 20.13 19.99 1.78
N TRP A 140 18.79 20.08 1.71
CA TRP A 140 18.07 20.78 0.66
C TRP A 140 18.56 22.20 0.45
N LYS A 141 18.68 22.98 1.54
CA LYS A 141 19.15 24.37 1.50
C LYS A 141 20.58 24.54 0.97
N SER A 142 21.40 23.49 1.02
CA SER A 142 22.77 23.52 0.47
C SER A 142 22.81 23.16 -1.01
N TRP A 143 21.76 22.49 -1.51
CA TRP A 143 21.63 22.08 -2.90
C TRP A 143 20.87 23.12 -3.73
N ASP A 144 19.83 23.71 -3.14
CA ASP A 144 19.05 24.82 -3.68
C ASP A 144 19.83 26.14 -3.50
N ALA A 145 20.72 26.42 -4.45
CA ALA A 145 21.66 27.53 -4.38
C ALA A 145 21.00 28.87 -4.70
N ASP A 146 19.97 28.86 -5.56
CA ASP A 146 19.20 30.06 -5.89
C ASP A 146 18.02 30.33 -4.94
N GLY A 147 17.66 29.36 -4.10
CA GLY A 147 16.64 29.47 -3.05
C GLY A 147 15.21 29.44 -3.59
N ASN A 148 14.99 28.83 -4.75
CA ASN A 148 13.68 28.78 -5.42
C ASN A 148 12.81 27.60 -4.94
N ASP A 149 13.29 26.82 -3.97
CA ASP A 149 12.64 25.64 -3.39
C ASP A 149 12.54 24.43 -4.34
N ARG A 150 13.32 24.43 -5.43
CA ARG A 150 13.45 23.36 -6.42
C ARG A 150 14.92 23.21 -6.83
N LEU A 151 15.29 22.04 -7.30
CA LEU A 151 16.65 21.80 -7.82
C LEU A 151 16.64 21.87 -9.34
N SER A 152 17.42 22.79 -9.89
CA SER A 152 17.78 22.80 -11.31
C SER A 152 18.61 21.56 -11.69
N PRO A 153 18.80 21.26 -13.00
CA PRO A 153 19.60 20.11 -13.43
C PRO A 153 21.06 20.14 -12.91
N GLU A 154 21.64 21.33 -12.75
CA GLU A 154 23.00 21.50 -12.22
C GLU A 154 23.03 21.25 -10.70
N GLU A 155 22.05 21.78 -9.96
CA GLU A 155 21.91 21.58 -8.52
C GLU A 155 21.64 20.11 -8.17
N LEU A 156 20.75 19.44 -8.92
CA LEU A 156 20.47 18.01 -8.76
C LEU A 156 21.73 17.16 -8.96
N LYS A 157 22.56 17.49 -9.97
CA LYS A 157 23.82 16.80 -10.23
C LYS A 157 24.82 17.00 -9.08
N ASN A 158 24.88 18.21 -8.54
CA ASN A 158 25.78 18.55 -7.44
C ASN A 158 25.31 17.96 -6.10
N ALA A 159 23.99 17.76 -5.92
CA ALA A 159 23.38 17.20 -4.72
C ALA A 159 23.86 15.77 -4.42
N LYS A 160 24.24 14.99 -5.45
CA LYS A 160 24.75 13.61 -5.31
C LYS A 160 23.86 12.76 -4.38
N ILE A 161 22.55 12.82 -4.57
CA ILE A 161 21.55 12.24 -3.65
C ILE A 161 21.80 10.73 -3.42
N ASN A 162 22.26 10.00 -4.44
CA ASN A 162 22.61 8.59 -4.35
C ASN A 162 23.85 8.29 -3.48
N GLU A 163 24.73 9.27 -3.24
CA GLU A 163 25.83 9.14 -2.28
C GLU A 163 25.35 9.35 -0.83
N GLN A 164 24.26 10.08 -0.64
CA GLN A 164 23.67 10.40 0.68
C GLN A 164 22.66 9.36 1.14
N ILE A 165 21.97 8.70 0.21
CA ILE A 165 21.00 7.65 0.48
C ILE A 165 21.50 6.35 -0.16
N PRO A 166 22.05 5.43 0.66
CA PRO A 166 22.54 4.14 0.18
C PRO A 166 21.45 3.34 -0.55
N GLY A 167 21.84 2.67 -1.64
CA GLY A 167 20.97 1.80 -2.44
C GLY A 167 20.24 2.52 -3.57
N LEU A 168 20.23 3.86 -3.62
CA LEU A 168 19.58 4.56 -4.73
C LEU A 168 20.33 4.33 -6.05
N PRO A 169 19.58 4.15 -7.16
CA PRO A 169 20.17 4.11 -8.50
C PRO A 169 20.75 5.49 -8.87
N PRO A 170 21.52 5.58 -9.97
CA PRO A 170 22.03 6.85 -10.47
C PRO A 170 20.92 7.91 -10.61
N VAL A 171 21.19 9.12 -10.13
CA VAL A 171 20.25 10.24 -10.18
C VAL A 171 20.21 10.80 -11.61
N VAL A 172 19.09 10.59 -12.29
CA VAL A 172 18.82 11.10 -13.64
C VAL A 172 17.64 12.07 -13.57
N LEU A 173 17.77 13.28 -14.10
CA LEU A 173 16.70 14.30 -14.07
C LEU A 173 15.35 13.74 -14.56
N LYS A 174 15.35 13.02 -15.69
CA LYS A 174 14.15 12.37 -16.24
C LYS A 174 13.47 11.40 -15.26
N ASP A 175 14.21 10.83 -14.32
CA ASP A 175 13.71 9.93 -13.28
C ASP A 175 13.44 10.64 -11.94
N TRP A 176 13.77 11.92 -11.82
CA TRP A 176 13.57 12.71 -10.61
C TRP A 176 12.68 13.94 -10.79
N ASP A 177 12.36 14.34 -12.00
CA ASP A 177 11.37 15.35 -12.34
C ASP A 177 10.07 14.60 -12.68
N ARG A 178 9.06 14.58 -11.78
CA ARG A 178 7.81 13.79 -11.98
C ARG A 178 6.70 14.60 -12.62
N ASP A 179 6.68 15.91 -12.45
CA ASP A 179 5.71 16.79 -13.09
C ASP A 179 6.17 17.34 -14.45
N ALA A 180 7.40 17.01 -14.85
CA ALA A 180 8.04 17.38 -16.11
C ALA A 180 8.20 18.90 -16.27
N ASP A 181 8.39 19.64 -15.17
CA ASP A 181 8.62 21.08 -15.18
C ASP A 181 10.08 21.49 -15.44
N GLY A 182 10.99 20.50 -15.55
CA GLY A 182 12.41 20.68 -15.76
C GLY A 182 13.23 20.89 -14.49
N LEU A 183 12.58 20.89 -13.32
CA LEU A 183 13.15 21.05 -12.00
C LEU A 183 12.79 19.83 -11.12
N VAL A 184 13.42 19.74 -9.95
CA VAL A 184 13.11 18.68 -8.97
C VAL A 184 12.64 19.31 -7.67
N SER A 185 11.39 19.05 -7.30
CA SER A 185 10.79 19.44 -6.03
C SER A 185 10.93 18.35 -4.96
N ARG A 186 10.59 18.70 -3.73
CA ARG A 186 10.47 17.72 -2.62
C ARG A 186 9.40 16.66 -2.88
N GLU A 187 8.33 17.03 -3.59
CA GLU A 187 7.28 16.09 -3.94
C GLU A 187 7.80 15.06 -4.95
N ASP A 188 8.64 15.48 -5.89
CA ASP A 188 9.27 14.55 -6.81
C ASP A 188 10.20 13.58 -6.08
N CYS A 189 11.01 14.08 -5.16
CA CYS A 189 11.87 13.26 -4.31
C CYS A 189 11.07 12.22 -3.53
N ARG A 190 9.91 12.59 -2.96
CA ARG A 190 9.00 11.65 -2.30
C ARG A 190 8.51 10.58 -3.27
N GLN A 191 8.00 10.98 -4.43
CA GLN A 191 7.48 10.03 -5.42
C GLN A 191 8.54 9.06 -5.94
N VAL A 192 9.79 9.52 -6.11
CA VAL A 192 10.91 8.65 -6.49
C VAL A 192 11.26 7.67 -5.37
N LEU A 193 11.36 8.13 -4.13
CA LEU A 193 11.62 7.25 -3.00
C LEU A 193 10.51 6.20 -2.84
N GLU A 194 9.25 6.61 -2.91
CA GLU A 194 8.11 5.68 -2.93
C GLU A 194 8.21 4.66 -4.06
N ALA A 195 8.68 5.06 -5.25
CA ALA A 195 8.90 4.15 -6.36
C ALA A 195 10.06 3.18 -6.13
N CYS A 196 11.17 3.63 -5.54
CA CYS A 196 12.29 2.76 -5.16
C CYS A 196 11.87 1.64 -4.18
N TYR A 197 10.87 1.92 -3.34
CA TYR A 197 10.29 0.95 -2.40
C TYR A 197 9.09 0.17 -2.98
N GLY A 198 8.79 0.33 -4.28
CA GLY A 198 7.69 -0.36 -4.94
C GLY A 198 6.29 0.08 -4.51
N LEU A 199 6.14 1.23 -3.83
CA LEU A 199 4.82 1.74 -3.41
C LEU A 199 4.03 2.34 -4.57
N ARG A 200 4.74 2.80 -5.60
CA ARG A 200 4.17 3.38 -6.83
C ARG A 200 5.10 3.20 -8.02
N ARG A 201 4.57 3.46 -9.21
CA ARG A 201 5.36 3.60 -10.44
C ARG A 201 5.91 5.02 -10.59
N LEU A 202 7.00 5.15 -11.36
CA LEU A 202 7.57 6.44 -11.72
C LEU A 202 6.61 7.35 -12.52
N ASP A 203 5.57 6.78 -13.14
CA ASP A 203 4.54 7.52 -13.90
C ASP A 203 3.37 8.04 -13.06
N GLY A 204 3.46 7.93 -11.72
CA GLY A 204 2.41 8.40 -10.83
C GLY A 204 1.50 7.31 -10.27
N GLN A 205 1.39 6.14 -10.90
CA GLN A 205 0.39 5.15 -10.50
C GLN A 205 0.74 4.49 -9.16
N PRO A 206 -0.08 4.64 -8.10
CA PRO A 206 0.11 3.90 -6.86
C PRO A 206 -0.05 2.40 -7.10
N LEU A 207 0.85 1.60 -6.53
CA LEU A 207 0.78 0.15 -6.51
C LEU A 207 0.20 -0.34 -5.18
N TYR A 208 0.48 0.38 -4.10
CA TYR A 208 -0.20 0.25 -2.82
C TYR A 208 -1.22 1.37 -2.67
N LEU A 209 -2.47 0.98 -2.48
CA LEU A 209 -3.58 1.91 -2.29
C LEU A 209 -3.71 2.30 -0.81
N PRO A 210 -4.21 3.50 -0.50
CA PRO A 210 -4.44 3.92 0.88
C PRO A 210 -5.27 2.91 1.68
N SER A 211 -6.25 2.24 1.05
CA SER A 211 -7.08 1.19 1.64
C SER A 211 -6.31 -0.08 2.10
N GLY A 212 -4.98 -0.12 1.94
CA GLY A 212 -4.14 -1.27 2.25
C GLY A 212 -4.14 -2.35 1.17
N GLN A 213 -4.84 -2.12 0.06
CA GLN A 213 -4.90 -3.04 -1.06
C GLN A 213 -3.75 -2.81 -2.03
N ILE A 214 -3.38 -3.87 -2.74
CA ILE A 214 -2.27 -3.86 -3.69
C ILE A 214 -2.82 -4.09 -5.09
N VAL A 215 -2.41 -3.25 -6.04
CA VAL A 215 -2.69 -3.46 -7.47
C VAL A 215 -1.97 -4.74 -7.89
N TYR A 216 -2.69 -5.70 -8.48
CA TYR A 216 -2.08 -6.96 -8.92
C TYR A 216 -1.23 -6.78 -10.20
N TRP A 217 -0.16 -6.00 -10.08
CA TRP A 217 0.65 -5.52 -11.19
C TRP A 217 1.42 -6.65 -11.86
N TRP A 218 1.88 -7.65 -11.11
CA TRP A 218 2.47 -8.84 -11.72
C TRP A 218 1.48 -9.52 -12.68
N HIS A 219 0.21 -9.69 -12.28
CA HIS A 219 -0.78 -10.31 -13.16
C HIS A 219 -1.02 -9.48 -14.41
N PHE A 220 -1.07 -8.15 -14.29
CA PHE A 220 -1.13 -7.24 -15.43
C PHE A 220 0.06 -7.47 -16.39
N LYS A 221 1.31 -7.45 -15.87
CA LYS A 221 2.52 -7.67 -16.69
C LYS A 221 2.55 -9.04 -17.37
N ASN A 222 1.99 -10.06 -16.73
CA ASN A 222 1.92 -11.40 -17.31
C ASN A 222 0.89 -11.50 -18.46
N LEU A 223 -0.11 -10.61 -18.49
CA LEU A 223 -1.08 -10.51 -19.58
C LEU A 223 -0.60 -9.60 -20.71
N ASP A 224 0.17 -8.56 -20.40
CA ASP A 224 0.78 -7.61 -21.34
C ASP A 224 1.96 -8.28 -22.06
N ARG A 225 1.68 -8.92 -23.20
CA ARG A 225 2.64 -9.78 -23.92
C ARG A 225 3.58 -8.98 -24.79
N ASP A 226 3.14 -7.83 -25.29
CA ASP A 226 3.97 -6.94 -26.10
C ASP A 226 4.71 -5.88 -25.26
N HIS A 227 4.45 -5.84 -23.95
CA HIS A 227 5.09 -4.99 -22.95
C HIS A 227 4.90 -3.50 -23.23
N ASN A 228 3.70 -3.13 -23.68
CA ASN A 228 3.34 -1.76 -24.01
C ASN A 228 2.64 -0.99 -22.86
N ASP A 229 2.57 -1.60 -21.66
CA ASP A 229 1.89 -1.07 -20.46
C ASP A 229 0.36 -0.92 -20.61
N GLN A 230 -0.25 -1.61 -21.58
CA GLN A 230 -1.69 -1.65 -21.85
C GLN A 230 -2.12 -3.09 -22.17
N LEU A 231 -3.36 -3.45 -21.86
CA LEU A 231 -3.93 -4.75 -22.25
C LEU A 231 -4.95 -4.55 -23.36
N ASN A 232 -4.69 -5.12 -24.53
CA ASN A 232 -5.74 -5.22 -25.54
C ASN A 232 -6.73 -6.37 -25.21
N LEU A 233 -7.83 -6.43 -25.96
CA LEU A 233 -8.87 -7.44 -25.71
C LEU A 233 -8.36 -8.88 -25.85
N GLU A 234 -7.48 -9.17 -26.79
CA GLU A 234 -6.92 -10.51 -27.00
C GLU A 234 -6.08 -10.94 -25.81
N GLU A 235 -5.19 -10.07 -25.34
CA GLU A 235 -4.34 -10.28 -24.17
C GLU A 235 -5.18 -10.55 -22.92
N TYR A 236 -6.20 -9.73 -22.67
CA TYR A 236 -7.11 -9.91 -21.55
C TYR A 236 -7.89 -11.23 -21.64
N LEU A 237 -8.43 -11.56 -22.82
CA LEU A 237 -9.20 -12.80 -23.03
C LEU A 237 -8.35 -14.07 -22.97
N SER A 238 -7.04 -13.99 -23.22
CA SER A 238 -6.13 -15.14 -23.13
C SER A 238 -6.19 -15.85 -21.76
N TYR A 239 -6.47 -15.09 -20.70
CA TYR A 239 -6.68 -15.61 -19.36
C TYR A 239 -8.16 -15.64 -18.97
N TYR A 240 -8.86 -14.51 -19.05
CA TYR A 240 -10.22 -14.40 -18.53
C TYR A 240 -11.27 -15.10 -19.41
N GLY A 241 -11.00 -15.28 -20.70
CA GLY A 241 -11.90 -15.99 -21.61
C GLY A 241 -12.15 -17.44 -21.21
N ARG A 242 -11.17 -18.09 -20.57
CA ARG A 242 -11.27 -19.46 -20.04
C ARG A 242 -12.33 -19.63 -18.95
N TYR A 243 -12.71 -18.54 -18.28
CA TYR A 243 -13.70 -18.52 -17.21
C TYR A 243 -15.07 -17.99 -17.67
N GLY A 244 -15.22 -17.68 -18.97
CA GLY A 244 -16.45 -17.18 -19.57
C GLY A 244 -16.20 -15.95 -20.45
N GLU A 245 -16.05 -16.19 -21.75
CA GLU A 245 -15.68 -15.16 -22.73
C GLU A 245 -16.62 -13.94 -22.75
N SER A 246 -17.95 -14.15 -22.76
CA SER A 246 -18.91 -13.04 -22.80
C SER A 246 -18.82 -12.15 -21.54
N GLN A 247 -18.65 -12.75 -20.36
CA GLN A 247 -18.48 -12.01 -19.11
C GLN A 247 -17.13 -11.29 -19.07
N ALA A 248 -16.08 -11.93 -19.60
CA ALA A 248 -14.76 -11.31 -19.71
C ALA A 248 -14.79 -10.08 -20.63
N LYS A 249 -15.44 -10.17 -21.79
CA LYS A 249 -15.66 -9.02 -22.70
C LYS A 249 -16.40 -7.88 -22.00
N GLN A 250 -17.49 -8.18 -21.31
CA GLN A 250 -18.24 -7.16 -20.56
C GLN A 250 -17.37 -6.49 -19.47
N LYS A 251 -16.55 -7.27 -18.75
CA LYS A 251 -15.62 -6.72 -17.76
C LYS A 251 -14.53 -5.87 -18.41
N PHE A 252 -14.05 -6.25 -19.59
CA PHE A 252 -13.08 -5.49 -20.34
C PHE A 252 -13.65 -4.13 -20.74
N GLU A 253 -14.83 -4.12 -21.37
CA GLU A 253 -15.56 -2.91 -21.78
C GLU A 253 -15.89 -2.01 -20.59
N ALA A 254 -16.19 -2.58 -19.41
CA ALA A 254 -16.44 -1.81 -18.20
C ALA A 254 -15.15 -1.25 -17.55
N GLY A 255 -14.00 -1.88 -17.81
CA GLY A 255 -12.69 -1.46 -17.33
C GLY A 255 -12.08 -0.36 -18.19
N ASP A 256 -12.24 -0.46 -19.51
CA ASP A 256 -11.85 0.54 -20.53
C ASP A 256 -12.71 1.81 -20.37
N SER A 257 -12.29 2.67 -19.46
CA SER A 257 -13.05 3.83 -19.00
C SER A 257 -12.96 4.99 -19.97
N ASP A 258 -11.85 5.10 -20.71
CA ASP A 258 -11.65 6.11 -21.74
C ASP A 258 -12.06 5.64 -23.15
N GLN A 259 -12.48 4.38 -23.29
CA GLN A 259 -12.98 3.75 -24.53
C GLN A 259 -11.93 3.69 -25.64
N ASN A 260 -10.66 3.58 -25.27
CA ASN A 260 -9.55 3.51 -26.22
C ASN A 260 -9.27 2.06 -26.72
N GLN A 261 -10.10 1.09 -26.32
CA GLN A 261 -10.01 -0.34 -26.65
C GLN A 261 -8.84 -1.07 -26.00
N THR A 262 -8.25 -0.49 -24.96
CA THR A 262 -7.22 -1.09 -24.14
C THR A 262 -7.51 -0.84 -22.66
N ILE A 263 -6.89 -1.62 -21.78
CA ILE A 263 -6.92 -1.37 -20.34
C ILE A 263 -5.53 -0.92 -19.91
N SER A 264 -5.42 0.34 -19.49
CA SER A 264 -4.23 0.84 -18.81
C SER A 264 -4.13 0.28 -17.40
N LEU A 265 -2.94 0.31 -16.80
CA LEU A 265 -2.79 -0.07 -15.39
C LEU A 265 -3.63 0.81 -14.43
N ARG A 266 -3.88 2.08 -14.81
CA ARG A 266 -4.72 2.99 -14.01
C ARG A 266 -6.19 2.54 -13.97
N GLU A 267 -6.67 1.99 -15.08
CA GLU A 267 -8.01 1.40 -15.17
C GLU A 267 -8.06 0.05 -14.46
N TRP A 268 -7.06 -0.79 -14.69
CA TRP A 268 -6.88 -2.07 -13.99
C TRP A 268 -6.94 -1.89 -12.46
N ALA A 269 -6.27 -0.88 -11.92
CA ALA A 269 -6.28 -0.55 -10.48
C ALA A 269 -7.64 -0.14 -9.92
N LYS A 270 -8.64 0.13 -10.78
CA LYS A 270 -10.02 0.44 -10.39
C LYS A 270 -10.98 -0.72 -10.63
N MET A 271 -10.55 -1.75 -11.36
CA MET A 271 -11.40 -2.89 -11.68
C MET A 271 -11.65 -3.78 -10.46
N PRO A 272 -12.92 -4.12 -10.15
CA PRO A 272 -13.24 -5.03 -9.07
C PRO A 272 -12.59 -6.41 -9.25
N GLY A 273 -11.99 -6.94 -8.17
CA GLY A 273 -11.39 -8.28 -8.15
C GLY A 273 -9.96 -8.36 -8.66
N LEU A 274 -9.36 -7.25 -9.10
CA LEU A 274 -7.96 -7.17 -9.55
C LEU A 274 -7.03 -6.50 -8.52
N LEU A 275 -7.58 -6.22 -7.34
CA LEU A 275 -6.86 -5.73 -6.17
C LEU A 275 -6.69 -6.87 -5.17
N LEU A 276 -5.46 -7.05 -4.71
CA LEU A 276 -5.14 -7.95 -3.62
C LEU A 276 -5.39 -7.26 -2.29
N ASP A 277 -5.89 -8.00 -1.32
CA ASP A 277 -6.18 -7.50 0.03
C ASP A 277 -5.35 -8.30 1.05
N PRO A 278 -4.06 -7.99 1.21
CA PRO A 278 -3.18 -8.74 2.12
C PRO A 278 -3.70 -8.69 3.56
N ILE A 279 -4.39 -7.62 3.95
CA ILE A 279 -4.94 -7.46 5.31
C ILE A 279 -6.09 -8.44 5.53
N ALA A 280 -7.02 -8.54 4.57
CA ALA A 280 -8.09 -9.54 4.64
C ALA A 280 -7.57 -10.98 4.51
N VAL A 281 -6.42 -11.18 3.86
CA VAL A 281 -5.75 -12.49 3.84
C VAL A 281 -5.14 -12.79 5.21
N PHE A 282 -4.43 -11.85 5.81
CA PHE A 282 -3.88 -11.99 7.17
C PHE A 282 -4.96 -12.39 8.18
N GLN A 283 -6.10 -11.69 8.21
CA GLN A 283 -7.22 -12.01 9.10
C GLN A 283 -7.79 -13.44 8.92
N LYS A 284 -7.61 -14.04 7.74
CA LYS A 284 -8.01 -15.43 7.46
C LYS A 284 -6.92 -16.43 7.81
N MET A 285 -5.66 -15.99 7.79
CA MET A 285 -4.51 -16.83 8.10
C MET A 285 -4.31 -16.99 9.60
N ASP A 286 -4.62 -15.95 10.36
CA ASP A 286 -4.61 -15.92 11.82
C ASP A 286 -5.80 -16.75 12.35
N LEU A 287 -5.54 -18.04 12.59
CA LEU A 287 -6.53 -19.05 12.98
C LEU A 287 -6.72 -19.08 14.49
N ASN A 288 -5.66 -18.84 15.24
CA ASN A 288 -5.71 -18.78 16.69
C ASN A 288 -6.31 -17.44 17.20
N LEU A 289 -6.43 -16.45 16.32
CA LEU A 289 -7.02 -15.12 16.55
C LEU A 289 -6.21 -14.29 17.56
N ASP A 290 -4.89 -14.43 17.58
CA ASP A 290 -3.99 -13.69 18.46
C ASP A 290 -3.46 -12.39 17.83
N GLY A 291 -3.74 -12.14 16.55
CA GLY A 291 -3.33 -10.95 15.81
C GLY A 291 -1.93 -11.03 15.21
N TYR A 292 -1.32 -12.22 15.22
CA TYR A 292 -0.04 -12.51 14.59
C TYR A 292 -0.19 -13.71 13.64
N LEU A 293 0.83 -13.97 12.82
CA LEU A 293 0.95 -15.22 12.08
C LEU A 293 2.15 -15.99 12.57
N ASP A 294 1.91 -17.17 13.11
CA ASP A 294 2.99 -18.12 13.33
C ASP A 294 3.42 -18.81 12.02
N ARG A 295 4.48 -19.62 12.12
CA ARG A 295 5.04 -20.31 10.95
C ARG A 295 4.04 -21.29 10.32
N ASP A 296 3.26 -21.98 11.13
CA ASP A 296 2.32 -23.00 10.67
C ASP A 296 1.12 -22.34 9.99
N GLU A 297 0.59 -21.26 10.56
CA GLU A 297 -0.47 -20.43 9.96
C GLU A 297 -0.04 -19.87 8.60
N LEU A 298 1.17 -19.30 8.52
CA LEU A 298 1.72 -18.82 7.25
C LEU A 298 1.88 -19.98 6.25
N PHE A 299 2.49 -21.08 6.66
CA PHE A 299 2.78 -22.22 5.77
C PHE A 299 1.50 -22.89 5.25
N ASP A 300 0.52 -23.12 6.11
CA ASP A 300 -0.69 -23.87 5.77
C ASP A 300 -1.63 -23.09 4.85
N GLN A 301 -1.71 -21.78 5.04
CA GLN A 301 -2.61 -20.92 4.28
C GLN A 301 -1.96 -20.31 3.03
N THR A 302 -0.63 -20.39 2.92
CA THR A 302 0.08 -20.03 1.70
C THR A 302 -0.22 -21.03 0.58
N ALA A 303 -0.44 -20.52 -0.64
CA ALA A 303 -0.70 -21.34 -1.81
C ALA A 303 0.41 -22.39 -2.00
N LYS A 304 0.05 -23.61 -2.41
CA LYS A 304 0.98 -24.76 -2.43
C LYS A 304 2.31 -24.49 -3.14
N TRP A 305 2.28 -23.72 -4.23
CA TRP A 305 3.48 -23.39 -5.01
C TRP A 305 4.37 -22.31 -4.36
N LEU A 306 3.82 -21.53 -3.42
CA LEU A 306 4.53 -20.52 -2.65
C LEU A 306 5.12 -21.06 -1.33
N LYS A 307 4.67 -22.24 -0.86
CA LYS A 307 5.16 -22.86 0.38
C LYS A 307 6.70 -22.97 0.46
N PRO A 308 7.45 -23.29 -0.61
CA PRO A 308 8.91 -23.29 -0.51
C PRO A 308 9.52 -21.92 -0.14
N LEU A 309 8.84 -20.81 -0.44
CA LEU A 309 9.30 -19.47 -0.08
C LEU A 309 9.03 -19.13 1.38
N THR A 310 8.09 -19.78 2.06
CA THR A 310 7.74 -19.42 3.44
C THR A 310 8.89 -19.69 4.40
N ASP A 311 9.73 -20.70 4.13
CA ASP A 311 10.91 -21.02 4.94
C ASP A 311 11.97 -19.91 4.94
N TYR A 312 12.07 -19.14 3.85
CA TYR A 312 12.97 -17.99 3.75
C TYR A 312 12.28 -16.69 4.14
N THR A 313 10.98 -16.60 3.86
CA THR A 313 10.17 -15.42 4.14
C THR A 313 10.03 -15.21 5.64
N PHE A 314 9.71 -16.25 6.40
CA PHE A 314 9.44 -16.11 7.82
C PHE A 314 10.62 -15.47 8.60
N PRO A 315 11.84 -16.05 8.61
CA PRO A 315 12.96 -15.45 9.34
C PRO A 315 13.47 -14.13 8.74
N GLY A 316 13.20 -13.87 7.46
CA GLY A 316 13.61 -12.63 6.79
C GLY A 316 12.73 -11.43 7.11
N PHE A 317 11.51 -11.66 7.57
CA PHE A 317 10.50 -10.62 7.82
C PHE A 317 10.01 -10.58 9.28
N ASP A 318 10.38 -11.54 10.12
CA ASP A 318 10.32 -11.45 11.59
C ASP A 318 11.44 -10.50 12.06
N LEU A 319 11.15 -9.19 12.04
CA LEU A 319 12.14 -8.13 12.22
C LEU A 319 12.50 -7.93 13.69
N ASP A 320 11.55 -8.17 14.60
CA ASP A 320 11.77 -8.08 16.04
C ASP A 320 12.16 -9.42 16.70
N GLN A 321 12.17 -10.51 15.92
CA GLN A 321 12.62 -11.86 16.30
C GLN A 321 11.77 -12.48 17.42
N ASP A 322 10.49 -12.15 17.47
CA ASP A 322 9.55 -12.68 18.45
C ASP A 322 8.96 -14.05 18.04
N GLY A 323 9.33 -14.55 16.85
CA GLY A 323 8.96 -15.87 16.35
C GLY A 323 7.57 -15.92 15.71
N LYS A 324 6.98 -14.77 15.38
CA LYS A 324 5.70 -14.60 14.69
C LYS A 324 5.77 -13.37 13.79
N LEU A 325 4.81 -13.22 12.89
CA LEU A 325 4.73 -12.05 12.00
C LEU A 325 3.55 -11.18 12.42
N SER A 326 3.83 -9.94 12.78
CA SER A 326 2.80 -8.90 12.86
C SER A 326 2.16 -8.63 11.49
N LEU A 327 1.01 -7.94 11.46
CA LEU A 327 0.38 -7.53 10.20
C LEU A 327 1.33 -6.68 9.32
N ASP A 328 2.14 -5.82 9.93
CA ASP A 328 3.07 -4.97 9.17
C ASP A 328 4.23 -5.77 8.57
N GLU A 329 4.79 -6.72 9.32
CA GLU A 329 5.81 -7.63 8.81
C GLU A 329 5.25 -8.53 7.71
N TYR A 330 4.08 -9.13 7.91
CA TYR A 330 3.42 -9.93 6.90
C TYR A 330 3.19 -9.15 5.60
N ARG A 331 2.76 -7.88 5.67
CA ARG A 331 2.53 -7.04 4.48
C ARG A 331 3.81 -6.75 3.68
N MET A 332 4.97 -6.94 4.28
CA MET A 332 6.28 -6.83 3.64
C MET A 332 6.73 -8.12 2.95
N THR A 333 6.12 -9.25 3.29
CA THR A 333 6.51 -10.57 2.77
C THR A 333 6.21 -10.75 1.27
N LEU A 334 6.96 -11.64 0.62
CA LEU A 334 6.77 -11.99 -0.80
C LEU A 334 5.38 -12.62 -1.09
N PRO A 335 4.83 -13.50 -0.23
CA PRO A 335 3.47 -14.02 -0.43
C PRO A 335 2.40 -12.92 -0.44
N ALA A 336 2.53 -11.91 0.43
CA ALA A 336 1.62 -10.77 0.51
C ALA A 336 1.83 -9.75 -0.62
N ASN A 337 3.09 -9.50 -1.00
CA ASN A 337 3.48 -8.53 -2.01
C ASN A 337 3.66 -9.18 -3.39
N LYS A 338 2.58 -9.22 -4.19
CA LYS A 338 2.61 -9.75 -5.57
C LYS A 338 2.81 -8.66 -6.64
N LEU A 339 3.68 -7.70 -6.37
CA LEU A 339 4.13 -6.76 -7.40
C LEU A 339 5.07 -7.41 -8.42
N GLU A 340 5.83 -8.42 -7.99
CA GLU A 340 6.75 -9.18 -8.82
C GLU A 340 6.48 -10.69 -8.76
N ASN A 341 7.03 -11.41 -9.74
CA ASN A 341 6.97 -12.86 -9.78
C ASN A 341 8.07 -13.47 -8.91
N TRP A 342 7.78 -13.62 -7.62
CA TRP A 342 8.69 -14.27 -6.68
C TRP A 342 8.72 -15.80 -6.82
N ASP A 343 7.82 -16.37 -7.63
CA ASP A 343 7.62 -17.82 -7.76
C ASP A 343 8.59 -18.44 -8.78
N VAL A 344 9.38 -17.62 -9.48
CA VAL A 344 10.38 -18.06 -10.45
C VAL A 344 11.76 -17.92 -9.81
N THR A 345 12.44 -19.05 -9.61
CA THR A 345 13.88 -19.04 -9.33
C THR A 345 14.59 -18.29 -10.44
N SER A 346 15.23 -17.17 -10.10
CA SER A 346 16.15 -16.50 -11.00
C SER A 346 17.21 -17.49 -11.46
N VAL A 347 17.29 -17.72 -12.77
CA VAL A 347 18.40 -18.47 -13.36
C VAL A 347 19.48 -17.44 -13.61
N ASP A 348 20.60 -17.59 -12.91
CA ASP A 348 21.85 -16.89 -13.21
C ASP A 348 22.27 -17.24 -14.65
N ALA A 349 21.86 -16.40 -15.59
CA ALA A 349 21.95 -16.67 -17.02
C ALA A 349 23.38 -16.51 -17.55
N ASP A 350 24.21 -15.72 -16.87
CA ASP A 350 25.62 -15.51 -17.17
C ASP A 350 26.57 -16.29 -16.24
N HIS A 351 26.03 -17.04 -15.28
CA HIS A 351 26.77 -17.88 -14.34
C HIS A 351 27.81 -17.09 -13.54
N ASP A 352 27.55 -15.81 -13.28
CA ASP A 352 28.51 -14.92 -12.64
C ASP A 352 28.39 -14.92 -11.11
N GLY A 353 27.33 -15.53 -10.58
CA GLY A 353 27.09 -15.69 -9.14
C GLY A 353 26.95 -14.37 -8.38
N ARG A 354 26.55 -13.28 -9.04
CA ARG A 354 26.39 -11.94 -8.44
C ARG A 354 24.95 -11.49 -8.28
#